data_AF-A0A9W8MH89-F1
#
_entry.id   AF-A0A9W8MH89-F1
#
_cell.length_a   1.000
_cell.length_b   1.000
_cell.length_c   1.000
_cell.angle_alpha   90.00
_cell.angle_beta   90.00
_cell.angle_gamma   90.00
#
_symmetry.space_group_name_H-M   'P 1'
#
loop_
_entity.id
_entity.type
_entity.pdbx_description
1 polymer ?
#
loop_
_entity_poly.entity_id
_entity_poly.type
_entity_poly.pdbx_seq_one_letter_code
_entity_poly.pdbx_strand_id
1 'polypeptide(L)'
;MFNHLCGESALDKVFLVTSKWGRDSEQGFDKKERELKAKHWNTMMDGGARVARLVAGQERASAWGIIYSILDRVETRAIQHTRSEGLQIQTELVTRHKYLPQTHAARELRAQLEQMIEAQTKMLALEADAVAGNAEAKAQLQEQEARVRQIAQQVENLKVSLPKRLARWIKLVVGN
;
A
#
# COMPACT_ATOMS: atom_id res chain seq x y z
N MET A 1 -0.99 -8.07 31.64
CA MET A 1 -1.87 -9.08 31.00
C MET A 1 -2.21 -8.72 29.55
N PHE A 2 -2.85 -7.58 29.28
CA PHE A 2 -3.17 -7.15 27.89
C PHE A 2 -1.96 -7.19 26.94
N ASN A 3 -0.83 -6.56 27.31
CA ASN A 3 0.38 -6.57 26.48
C ASN A 3 0.94 -7.97 26.24
N HIS A 4 0.82 -8.90 27.20
CA HIS A 4 1.26 -10.28 27.03
C HIS A 4 0.38 -11.08 26.06
N LEU A 5 -0.89 -10.69 25.89
CA LEU A 5 -1.84 -11.39 25.01
C LEU A 5 -1.90 -10.76 23.62
N CYS A 6 -1.87 -9.43 23.53
CA CYS A 6 -2.10 -8.70 22.29
C CYS A 6 -0.82 -8.08 21.69
N GLY A 7 0.27 -8.04 22.45
CA GLY A 7 1.49 -7.32 22.07
C GLY A 7 1.37 -5.80 22.20
N GLU A 8 2.51 -5.11 22.25
CA GLU A 8 2.55 -3.65 22.37
C GLU A 8 2.02 -2.93 21.13
N SER A 9 2.17 -3.54 19.94
CA SER A 9 1.65 -3.00 18.67
C SER A 9 0.12 -2.95 18.59
N ALA A 10 -0.59 -3.55 19.55
CA ALA A 10 -2.04 -3.45 19.66
C ALA A 10 -2.48 -2.22 20.47
N LEU A 11 -1.62 -1.63 21.30
CA LEU A 11 -1.98 -0.53 22.21
C LEU A 11 -2.50 0.70 21.47
N ASP A 12 -1.97 0.94 20.27
CA ASP A 12 -2.41 2.05 19.44
C ASP A 12 -3.87 1.91 18.96
N LYS A 13 -4.47 0.71 19.03
CA LYS A 13 -5.88 0.42 18.68
C LYS A 13 -6.81 0.41 19.90
N VAL A 14 -6.28 0.68 21.09
CA VAL A 14 -7.03 0.57 22.35
C VAL A 14 -7.64 1.89 22.76
N PHE A 15 -8.92 1.84 23.14
CA PHE A 15 -9.60 2.90 23.89
C PHE A 15 -9.93 2.41 25.30
N LEU A 16 -9.49 3.18 26.28
CA LEU A 16 -9.80 3.01 27.69
C LEU A 16 -11.02 3.88 28.01
N VAL A 17 -12.17 3.25 28.15
CA VAL A 17 -13.44 3.97 28.41
C VAL A 17 -13.76 3.91 29.89
N THR A 18 -13.88 5.07 30.52
CA THR A 18 -14.35 5.20 31.89
C THR A 18 -15.86 5.45 31.89
N SER A 19 -16.59 4.69 32.71
CA SER A 19 -18.05 4.83 32.87
C SER A 19 -18.40 5.43 34.24
N LYS A 20 -19.68 5.78 34.44
CA LYS A 20 -20.24 6.37 35.67
C LYS A 20 -20.01 7.88 35.89
N TRP A 21 -19.53 8.60 34.87
CA TRP A 21 -19.59 10.07 34.85
C TRP A 21 -21.05 10.55 34.84
N GLY A 22 -21.35 11.78 35.23
CA GLY A 22 -22.67 12.39 35.29
C GLY A 22 -23.58 11.91 36.43
N ARG A 23 -23.06 11.21 37.45
CA ARG A 23 -23.84 10.75 38.62
C ARG A 23 -23.68 11.71 39.79
N ASP A 24 -24.69 11.85 40.65
CA ASP A 24 -24.75 12.83 41.76
C ASP A 24 -23.56 12.82 42.76
N SER A 25 -22.66 11.83 42.69
CA SER A 25 -21.46 11.67 43.53
C SER A 25 -20.13 11.76 42.76
N GLU A 26 -20.01 12.63 41.74
CA GLU A 26 -18.76 12.80 40.97
C GLU A 26 -17.54 13.31 41.75
N GLN A 27 -17.67 13.61 43.05
CA GLN A 27 -16.56 14.08 43.87
C GLN A 27 -15.35 13.13 43.79
N GLY A 28 -14.26 13.67 43.23
CA GLY A 28 -12.98 12.97 43.12
C GLY A 28 -12.84 12.05 41.90
N PHE A 29 -13.82 11.99 40.98
CA PHE A 29 -13.67 11.18 39.75
C PHE A 29 -12.59 11.72 38.81
N ASP A 30 -12.47 13.04 38.65
CA ASP A 30 -11.36 13.63 37.90
C ASP A 30 -9.99 13.38 38.54
N LYS A 31 -9.93 13.31 39.89
CA LYS A 31 -8.70 12.96 40.59
C LYS A 31 -8.33 11.50 40.34
N LYS A 32 -9.31 10.59 40.42
CA LYS A 32 -9.12 9.17 40.12
C LYS A 32 -8.74 8.94 38.66
N GLU A 33 -9.38 9.61 37.71
CA GLU A 33 -9.03 9.46 36.29
C GLU A 33 -7.61 9.97 36.02
N ARG A 34 -7.19 11.09 36.63
CA ARG A 34 -5.80 11.56 36.55
C ARG A 34 -4.82 10.55 37.12
N GLU A 35 -5.14 9.95 38.27
CA GLU A 35 -4.31 8.90 38.85
C GLU A 35 -4.23 7.66 37.95
N LEU A 36 -5.35 7.21 37.38
CA LEU A 36 -5.38 6.10 36.43
C LEU A 36 -4.50 6.38 35.21
N LYS A 37 -4.63 7.57 34.62
CA LYS A 37 -3.79 8.02 33.49
C LYS A 37 -2.30 8.03 33.86
N ALA A 38 -1.95 8.62 35.00
CA ALA A 38 -0.56 8.84 35.37
C ALA A 38 0.15 7.56 35.88
N LYS A 39 -0.54 6.68 36.60
CA LYS A 39 0.09 5.52 37.26
C LYS A 39 -0.19 4.20 36.57
N HIS A 40 -1.43 3.97 36.15
CA HIS A 40 -1.89 2.65 35.73
C HIS A 40 -1.93 2.49 34.21
N TRP A 41 -2.25 3.57 33.49
CA TRP A 41 -2.43 3.55 32.03
C TRP A 41 -1.33 4.27 31.27
N ASN A 42 -0.32 4.83 31.96
CA ASN A 42 0.73 5.62 31.33
C ASN A 42 1.40 4.83 30.20
N THR A 43 1.86 3.61 30.46
CA THR A 43 2.47 2.74 29.43
C THR A 43 1.54 2.44 28.26
N MET A 44 0.23 2.28 28.51
CA MET A 44 -0.74 2.06 27.43
C MET A 44 -0.93 3.33 26.59
N MET A 45 -0.97 4.49 27.24
CA MET A 45 -1.10 5.80 26.58
C MET A 45 0.15 6.16 25.78
N ASP A 46 1.35 5.86 26.29
CA ASP A 46 2.62 5.98 25.59
C ASP A 46 2.62 5.09 24.33
N GLY A 47 2.05 3.88 24.43
CA GLY A 47 1.79 2.98 23.31
C GLY A 47 0.68 3.43 22.35
N GLY A 48 0.12 4.62 22.54
CA GLY A 48 -0.85 5.23 21.63
C GLY A 48 -2.31 4.96 21.98
N ALA A 49 -2.61 4.29 23.10
CA ALA A 49 -3.98 4.14 23.58
C ALA A 49 -4.60 5.52 23.89
N ARG A 50 -5.93 5.57 23.88
CA ARG A 50 -6.69 6.81 24.18
C ARG A 50 -7.66 6.56 25.31
N VAL A 51 -7.98 7.62 26.05
CA VAL A 51 -8.95 7.58 27.15
C VAL A 51 -10.18 8.37 26.75
N ALA A 52 -11.36 7.81 27.00
CA ALA A 52 -12.63 8.49 26.79
C ALA A 52 -13.59 8.27 27.97
N ARG A 53 -14.58 9.15 28.08
CA ARG A 53 -15.58 9.15 29.17
C ARG A 53 -16.95 8.82 28.60
N LEU A 54 -17.63 7.83 29.19
CA LEU A 54 -19.04 7.52 28.97
C LEU A 54 -19.87 8.22 30.06
N VAL A 55 -20.68 9.19 29.65
CA VAL A 55 -21.35 10.14 30.56
C VAL A 55 -22.80 9.72 30.77
N ALA A 56 -23.20 9.57 32.03
CA ALA A 56 -24.57 9.25 32.41
C ALA A 56 -25.51 10.40 32.06
N GLY A 57 -26.73 10.07 31.61
CA GLY A 57 -27.67 11.05 31.05
C GLY A 57 -27.32 11.53 29.63
N GLN A 58 -26.12 11.18 29.13
CA GLN A 58 -25.67 11.45 27.76
C GLN A 58 -25.00 10.20 27.14
N GLU A 59 -25.41 9.00 27.55
CA GLU A 59 -24.71 7.76 27.19
C GLU A 59 -24.70 7.56 25.69
N ARG A 60 -25.84 7.85 25.02
CA ARG A 60 -25.94 7.74 23.57
C ARG A 60 -24.97 8.68 22.86
N ALA A 61 -24.95 9.96 23.24
CA ALA A 61 -24.10 10.96 22.61
C ALA A 61 -22.61 10.68 22.86
N SER A 62 -22.24 10.38 24.10
CA SER A 62 -20.86 10.05 24.47
C SER A 62 -20.37 8.73 23.85
N ALA A 63 -21.21 7.69 23.77
CA ALA A 63 -20.87 6.45 23.07
C ALA A 63 -20.62 6.67 21.59
N TRP A 64 -21.49 7.43 20.91
CA TRP A 64 -21.27 7.78 19.50
C TRP A 64 -20.00 8.62 19.31
N GLY A 65 -19.71 9.57 20.21
CA GLY A 65 -18.45 10.32 20.17
C GLY A 65 -17.22 9.42 20.26
N ILE A 66 -17.27 8.37 21.09
CA ILE A 66 -16.19 7.36 21.18
C ILE A 66 -16.07 6.58 19.87
N ILE A 67 -17.20 6.11 19.31
CA ILE A 67 -17.22 5.37 18.05
C ILE A 67 -16.64 6.23 16.91
N TYR A 68 -17.05 7.49 16.78
CA TYR A 68 -16.50 8.40 15.78
C TYR A 68 -14.99 8.60 15.95
N SER A 69 -14.51 8.72 17.19
CA SER A 69 -13.07 8.82 17.47
C SER A 69 -12.30 7.55 17.08
N ILE A 70 -12.92 6.37 17.17
CA ILE A 70 -12.34 5.11 16.69
C ILE A 70 -12.28 5.10 15.16
N LEU A 71 -13.40 5.43 14.50
CA LEU A 71 -13.51 5.42 13.04
C LEU A 71 -12.58 6.41 12.37
N ASP A 72 -12.49 7.66 12.87
CA ASP A 72 -11.57 8.68 12.38
C ASP A 72 -10.10 8.20 12.39
N ARG A 73 -9.74 7.43 13.42
CA ARG A 73 -8.40 6.83 13.53
C ARG A 73 -8.17 5.71 12.53
N VAL A 74 -9.17 4.85 12.31
CA VAL A 74 -9.10 3.78 11.32
C VAL A 74 -8.96 4.39 9.92
N GLU A 75 -9.74 5.42 9.61
CA GLU A 75 -9.69 6.13 8.34
C GLU A 75 -8.35 6.85 8.13
N THR A 76 -7.88 7.60 9.13
CA THR A 76 -6.56 8.25 9.09
C THR A 76 -5.44 7.24 8.83
N ARG A 77 -5.50 6.05 9.45
CA ARG A 77 -4.54 4.97 9.19
C ARG A 77 -4.68 4.39 7.81
N ALA A 78 -5.90 4.12 7.35
CA ALA A 78 -6.13 3.61 6.01
C ALA A 78 -5.59 4.59 4.95
N ILE A 79 -5.78 5.89 5.15
CA ILE A 79 -5.24 6.94 4.28
C ILE A 79 -3.70 6.98 4.35
N GLN A 80 -3.11 6.95 5.54
CA GLN A 80 -1.66 6.92 5.71
C GLN A 80 -1.04 5.66 5.10
N HIS A 81 -1.66 4.51 5.29
CA HIS A 81 -1.21 3.24 4.72
C HIS A 81 -1.33 3.25 3.20
N THR A 82 -2.44 3.74 2.65
CA THR A 82 -2.64 3.90 1.20
C THR A 82 -1.63 4.88 0.58
N ARG A 83 -1.27 5.95 1.29
CA ARG A 83 -0.20 6.87 0.88
C ARG A 83 1.19 6.22 0.94
N SER A 84 1.42 5.35 1.93
CA SER A 84 2.67 4.58 2.07
C SER A 84 2.80 3.50 1.01
N GLU A 85 1.69 2.93 0.55
CA GLU A 85 1.58 1.97 -0.56
C GLU A 85 1.51 2.63 -1.95
N GLY A 86 2.02 3.87 -2.10
CA GLY A 86 2.21 4.46 -3.42
C GLY A 86 3.06 3.53 -4.30
N LEU A 87 2.61 3.28 -5.54
CA LEU A 87 3.38 2.48 -6.51
C LEU A 87 4.83 2.99 -6.53
N GLN A 88 5.81 2.09 -6.53
CA GLN A 88 7.23 2.45 -6.47
C GLN A 88 7.61 3.53 -7.50
N ILE A 89 7.04 3.48 -8.72
CA ILE A 89 7.24 4.48 -9.76
C ILE A 89 6.71 5.88 -9.37
N GLN A 90 5.62 5.99 -8.62
CA GLN A 90 5.09 7.27 -8.13
C GLN A 90 6.02 7.87 -7.08
N THR A 91 6.52 7.06 -6.15
CA THR A 91 7.54 7.50 -5.18
C THR A 91 8.81 7.97 -5.89
N GLU A 92 9.23 7.26 -6.95
CA GLU A 92 10.41 7.65 -7.73
C GLU A 92 10.22 8.96 -8.50
N LEU A 93 9.10 9.13 -9.19
CA LEU A 93 8.81 10.32 -10.01
C LEU A 93 8.49 11.56 -9.16
N VAL A 94 7.61 11.40 -8.16
CA VAL A 94 7.04 12.51 -7.40
C VAL A 94 7.92 12.85 -6.20
N THR A 95 8.23 11.87 -5.36
CA THR A 95 8.94 12.11 -4.09
C THR A 95 10.44 12.22 -4.29
N ARG A 96 11.03 11.37 -5.14
CA ARG A 96 12.48 11.34 -5.40
C ARG A 96 12.89 12.18 -6.61
N HIS A 97 11.94 12.85 -7.26
CA HIS A 97 12.15 13.71 -8.44
C HIS A 97 12.98 13.06 -9.55
N LYS A 98 12.90 11.74 -9.71
CA LYS A 98 13.57 11.05 -10.81
C LYS A 98 12.82 11.36 -12.11
N TYR A 99 13.58 11.53 -13.19
CA TYR A 99 12.98 11.48 -14.52
C TYR A 99 12.51 10.06 -14.85
N LEU A 100 11.50 9.90 -15.70
CA LEU A 100 10.94 8.59 -16.07
C LEU A 100 12.01 7.55 -16.43
N PRO A 101 13.03 7.85 -17.27
CA PRO A 101 14.09 6.87 -17.62
C PRO A 101 14.97 6.43 -16.44
N GLN A 102 14.97 7.17 -15.32
CA GLN A 102 15.77 6.87 -14.13
C GLN A 102 15.01 6.00 -13.11
N THR A 103 13.71 5.81 -13.30
CA THR A 103 12.88 4.94 -12.46
C THR A 103 13.30 3.47 -12.62
N HIS A 104 13.10 2.67 -11.57
CA HIS A 104 13.41 1.24 -11.62
C HIS A 104 12.62 0.53 -12.73
N ALA A 105 11.32 0.84 -12.84
CA ALA A 105 10.45 0.27 -13.86
C ALA A 105 10.91 0.57 -15.29
N ALA A 106 11.38 1.81 -15.55
CA ALA A 106 11.89 2.17 -16.87
C ALA A 106 13.23 1.49 -17.19
N ARG A 107 14.12 1.32 -16.21
CA ARG A 107 15.39 0.61 -16.38
C ARG A 107 15.17 -0.87 -16.70
N GLU A 108 14.25 -1.52 -16.00
CA GLU A 108 13.88 -2.91 -16.24
C GLU A 108 13.33 -3.09 -17.66
N LEU A 109 12.40 -2.23 -18.07
CA LEU A 109 11.86 -2.24 -19.42
C LEU A 109 12.95 -2.01 -20.48
N ARG A 110 13.88 -1.07 -20.22
CA ARG A 110 14.98 -0.79 -21.14
C ARG A 110 15.91 -1.99 -21.30
N ALA A 111 16.25 -2.68 -20.21
CA ALA A 111 17.07 -3.89 -20.25
C ALA A 111 16.40 -4.99 -21.09
N GLN A 112 15.08 -5.19 -20.94
CA GLN A 112 14.32 -6.12 -21.77
C GLN A 112 14.32 -5.73 -23.26
N LEU A 113 14.19 -4.44 -23.58
CA LEU A 113 14.27 -3.95 -24.95
C LEU A 113 15.67 -4.12 -25.57
N GLU A 114 16.74 -3.87 -24.80
CA GLU A 114 18.12 -4.10 -25.22
C GLU A 114 18.36 -5.59 -25.53
N GLN A 115 17.85 -6.50 -24.68
CA GLN A 115 17.90 -7.93 -24.93
C GLN A 115 17.18 -8.35 -26.21
N MET A 116 16.04 -7.72 -26.55
CA MET A 116 15.33 -8.00 -27.81
C MET A 116 16.15 -7.59 -29.04
N ILE A 117 16.77 -6.41 -28.99
CA ILE A 117 17.62 -5.91 -30.08
C ILE A 117 18.81 -6.86 -30.28
N GLU A 118 19.45 -7.29 -29.19
CA GLU A 118 20.57 -8.23 -29.26
C GLU A 118 20.14 -9.60 -29.82
N ALA A 119 18.99 -10.12 -29.40
CA ALA A 119 18.44 -11.38 -29.90
C ALA A 119 18.13 -11.31 -31.41
N GLN A 120 17.52 -10.22 -31.89
CA GLN A 120 17.29 -10.02 -33.32
C GLN A 120 18.59 -9.94 -34.11
N THR A 121 19.60 -9.23 -33.58
CA THR A 121 20.90 -9.08 -34.25
C THR A 121 21.59 -10.44 -34.37
N LYS A 122 21.53 -11.28 -33.32
CA LYS A 122 22.07 -12.65 -33.34
C LYS A 122 21.29 -13.56 -34.30
N MET A 123 19.97 -13.44 -34.37
CA MET A 123 19.18 -14.20 -35.36
C MET A 123 19.65 -13.92 -36.79
N LEU A 124 19.80 -12.64 -37.16
CA LEU A 124 20.27 -12.26 -38.51
C LEU A 124 21.66 -12.83 -38.82
N ALA A 125 22.54 -12.92 -37.81
CA ALA A 125 23.86 -13.52 -37.99
C ALA A 125 23.78 -15.05 -38.16
N LEU A 126 22.89 -15.72 -37.43
CA LEU A 126 22.72 -17.18 -37.47
C LEU A 126 21.91 -17.67 -38.68
N GLU A 127 21.13 -16.81 -39.34
CA GLU A 127 20.35 -17.17 -40.53
C GLU A 127 21.24 -17.71 -41.65
N ALA A 128 22.42 -17.11 -41.87
CA ALA A 128 23.35 -17.56 -42.90
C ALA A 128 23.86 -19.01 -42.64
N ASP A 129 24.21 -19.33 -41.39
CA ASP A 129 24.72 -20.65 -40.98
C ASP A 129 23.60 -21.71 -40.87
N ALA A 130 22.38 -21.29 -40.51
CA ALA A 130 21.22 -22.16 -40.47
C ALA A 130 20.75 -22.57 -41.88
N VAL A 131 20.82 -21.66 -42.85
CA VAL A 131 20.56 -21.95 -44.26
C VAL A 131 21.63 -22.89 -44.85
N ALA A 132 22.87 -22.83 -44.34
CA ALA A 132 23.95 -23.76 -44.68
C ALA A 132 23.80 -25.17 -44.06
N GLY A 133 22.74 -25.43 -43.28
CA GLY A 133 22.39 -26.77 -42.80
C GLY A 133 22.95 -27.16 -41.43
N ASN A 134 23.52 -26.21 -40.68
CA ASN A 134 23.98 -26.47 -39.31
C ASN A 134 22.79 -26.66 -38.35
N ALA A 135 22.63 -27.87 -37.81
CA ALA A 135 21.54 -28.24 -36.91
C ALA A 135 21.57 -27.45 -35.58
N GLU A 136 22.76 -27.10 -35.08
CA GLU A 136 22.93 -26.35 -33.84
C GLU A 136 22.54 -24.88 -34.03
N ALA A 137 22.93 -24.27 -35.15
CA ALA A 137 22.51 -22.92 -35.52
C ALA A 137 20.98 -22.85 -35.69
N LYS A 138 20.37 -23.86 -36.28
CA LYS A 138 18.90 -23.95 -36.45
C LYS A 138 18.16 -24.05 -35.10
N ALA A 139 18.68 -24.84 -34.15
CA ALA A 139 18.11 -24.96 -32.83
C ALA A 139 18.21 -23.63 -32.03
N GLN A 140 19.36 -22.97 -32.08
CA GLN A 140 19.57 -21.66 -31.45
C GLN A 140 18.64 -20.58 -32.05
N LEU A 141 18.45 -20.59 -33.37
CA LEU A 141 17.58 -19.64 -34.06
C LEU A 141 16.11 -19.81 -33.63
N GLN A 142 15.64 -21.06 -33.51
CA GLN A 142 14.30 -21.35 -32.98
C GLN A 142 14.11 -20.90 -31.52
N GLU A 143 15.12 -21.08 -30.67
CA GLU A 143 15.04 -20.62 -29.27
C GLU A 143 14.94 -19.09 -29.19
N GLN A 144 15.74 -18.36 -29.98
CA GLN A 144 15.70 -16.90 -30.02
C GLN A 144 14.37 -16.38 -30.56
N GLU A 145 13.83 -17.00 -31.63
CA GLU A 145 12.49 -16.67 -32.14
C GLU A 145 11.40 -16.84 -31.08
N ALA A 146 11.46 -17.92 -30.29
CA ALA A 146 10.51 -18.18 -29.23
C ALA A 146 10.57 -17.09 -28.13
N ARG A 147 11.78 -16.67 -27.72
CA ARG A 147 11.96 -15.57 -26.75
C ARG A 147 11.39 -14.25 -27.27
N VAL A 148 11.66 -13.90 -28.52
CA VAL A 148 11.13 -12.67 -29.15
C VAL A 148 9.60 -12.70 -29.19
N ARG A 149 8.98 -13.84 -29.55
CA ARG A 149 7.52 -14.00 -29.55
C ARG A 149 6.92 -13.84 -28.16
N GLN A 150 7.53 -14.42 -27.12
CA GLN A 150 7.03 -14.34 -25.75
C GLN A 150 6.99 -12.89 -25.26
N ILE A 151 8.07 -12.12 -25.51
CA ILE A 151 8.14 -10.72 -25.08
C ILE A 151 7.18 -9.85 -25.92
N ALA A 152 7.04 -10.11 -27.22
CA ALA A 152 6.06 -9.43 -28.06
C ALA A 152 4.62 -9.62 -27.53
N GLN A 153 4.28 -10.83 -27.09
CA GLN A 153 3.00 -11.13 -26.43
C GLN A 153 2.82 -10.33 -25.13
N GLN A 154 3.88 -10.21 -24.32
CA GLN A 154 3.85 -9.39 -23.10
C GLN A 154 3.59 -7.91 -23.41
N VAL A 155 4.23 -7.36 -24.45
CA VAL A 155 4.00 -5.97 -24.90
C VAL A 155 2.57 -5.77 -25.39
N GLU A 156 2.00 -6.73 -26.10
CA GLU A 156 0.61 -6.68 -26.55
C GLU A 156 -0.37 -6.72 -25.38
N ASN A 157 -0.11 -7.56 -24.38
CA ASN A 157 -0.89 -7.62 -23.14
C ASN A 157 -0.76 -6.34 -22.29
N LEU A 158 0.36 -5.63 -22.40
CA LEU A 158 0.60 -4.34 -21.73
C LEU A 158 -0.09 -3.15 -22.41
N LYS A 159 -0.59 -3.29 -23.65
CA LYS A 159 -1.45 -2.29 -24.27
C LYS A 159 -2.78 -2.25 -23.53
N VAL A 160 -2.83 -1.45 -22.46
CA VAL A 160 -4.10 -1.03 -21.87
C VAL A 160 -4.84 -0.30 -22.97
N SER A 161 -5.92 -0.91 -23.47
CA SER A 161 -6.67 -0.33 -24.58
C SER A 161 -7.08 1.10 -24.22
N LEU A 162 -6.88 2.04 -25.14
CA LEU A 162 -7.28 3.44 -24.96
C LEU A 162 -8.72 3.59 -24.42
N PRO A 163 -9.70 2.76 -24.85
CA PRO A 163 -11.03 2.75 -24.25
C PRO A 163 -11.04 2.42 -22.74
N LYS A 164 -10.24 1.45 -22.28
CA LYS A 164 -10.13 1.11 -20.84
C LYS A 164 -9.48 2.24 -20.03
N ARG A 165 -8.54 2.97 -20.62
CA ARG A 165 -7.92 4.15 -19.98
C ARG A 165 -8.91 5.31 -19.86
N LEU A 166 -9.68 5.59 -20.92
CA LEU A 166 -10.74 6.60 -20.90
C LEU A 166 -11.86 6.24 -19.92
N ALA A 167 -12.32 4.97 -19.92
CA ALA A 167 -13.37 4.52 -19.00
C ALA A 167 -12.96 4.68 -17.53
N ARG A 168 -11.70 4.38 -17.18
CA ARG A 168 -11.17 4.59 -15.82
C ARG A 168 -11.09 6.07 -15.47
N TRP A 169 -10.72 6.93 -16.41
CA TRP A 169 -10.65 8.38 -16.20
C TRP A 169 -12.05 8.99 -16.02
N ILE A 170 -13.02 8.63 -16.87
CA ILE A 170 -14.41 9.08 -16.77
C ILE A 170 -15.02 8.65 -15.43
N LYS A 171 -14.77 7.41 -14.99
CA LYS A 171 -15.25 6.91 -13.69
C LYS A 171 -14.67 7.67 -12.49
N LEU A 172 -13.44 8.18 -12.60
CA LEU A 172 -12.81 9.01 -11.56
C LEU A 172 -13.26 10.47 -11.56
N VAL A 173 -13.67 11.00 -12.72
CA VAL A 173 -14.11 12.40 -12.87
C VAL A 173 -15.60 12.58 -12.62
N VAL A 174 -16.42 11.58 -12.95
CA VAL A 174 -17.89 11.64 -12.85
C VAL A 174 -18.40 10.93 -11.59
N GLY A 175 -17.57 10.12 -10.93
CA GLY A 175 -17.90 9.45 -9.66
C GLY A 175 -17.51 10.28 -8.45
N ASN A 176 -18.26 11.35 -8.17
CA ASN A 176 -18.40 11.97 -6.85
C ASN A 176 -19.80 12.57 -6.73
#